data_AF-Q4AAV2-F1
#
_entry.id   AF-Q4AAV2-F1
#
_cell.length_a   1.000
_cell.length_b   1.000
_cell.length_c   1.000
_cell.angle_alpha   90.00
_cell.angle_beta   90.00
_cell.angle_gamma   90.00
#
_symmetry.space_group_name_H-M   'P 1'
#
loop_
_entity.id
_entity.type
_entity.pdbx_description
1 polymer ?
#
loop_
_entity_poly.entity_id
_entity_poly.type
_entity_poly.pdbx_seq_one_letter_code
_entity_poly.pdbx_strand_id
1 'polypeptide(L)'
;MNFELAPYENPEIQIARSYGQISFSYASSSSPNGIRQFVKIERDLSSDQFSVIVTVFSKVAGKVNVYVQVNNSSPTAPKLLELLPEKFNQAVFTFGDFGQTKEKANESKFPKLDNILVYLTKENEQKILLDNVLKVRNFSDVNKEYSIKKAGIGFKLLKSIKMANLGADASIEFSKTYEKIDENTIYFFPDKFSQKKHNINIFKVGLDPEVFEAGNIEKNINISNLKLTNLPVKAVTGSKNQLDLSFKFRQDIYDKNKGPEIIQGKYIVGDIFITSNSYYDPTERAVFLGNSQISQQGFVIPYNFSGTLNPKVEMSINNDYRKINVAFSQEIPKKLIDYQKKNGIYKLKITNYPTPFIKTDRIRISNQDFKYVATNFLTIQQLKDLSFTNFKEDDDEKELEE
;
A
#
# COMPACT_ATOMS: atom_id res chain seq x y z
N MET A 1 -19.97 -10.50 40.43
CA MET A 1 -19.94 -9.62 39.24
C MET A 1 -18.94 -10.22 38.28
N ASN A 2 -19.41 -10.93 37.26
CA ASN A 2 -18.54 -11.37 36.16
C ASN A 2 -18.38 -10.19 35.22
N PHE A 3 -17.16 -9.65 35.13
CA PHE A 3 -16.79 -8.80 34.02
C PHE A 3 -16.72 -9.70 32.78
N GLU A 4 -17.80 -9.72 31.99
CA GLU A 4 -17.72 -10.14 30.60
C GLU A 4 -16.70 -9.20 29.93
N LEU A 5 -15.48 -9.68 29.80
CA LEU A 5 -14.50 -9.12 28.89
C LEU A 5 -15.14 -9.26 27.50
N ALA A 6 -15.65 -8.15 26.97
CA ALA A 6 -16.04 -8.07 25.58
C ALA A 6 -14.91 -8.70 24.75
N PRO A 7 -15.22 -9.62 23.81
CA PRO A 7 -14.19 -10.24 22.99
C PRO A 7 -13.39 -9.11 22.33
N TYR A 8 -12.09 -9.07 22.62
CA TYR A 8 -11.15 -8.20 21.94
C TYR A 8 -11.19 -8.63 20.46
N GLU A 9 -12.05 -7.99 19.66
CA GLU A 9 -12.00 -8.12 18.21
C GLU A 9 -10.64 -7.55 17.79
N ASN A 10 -9.68 -8.44 17.55
CA ASN A 10 -8.45 -8.05 16.88
C ASN A 10 -8.86 -7.33 15.60
N PRO A 11 -8.40 -6.09 15.37
CA PRO A 11 -8.85 -5.32 14.23
C PRO A 11 -8.39 -6.01 12.95
N GLU A 12 -9.33 -6.68 12.30
CA GLU A 12 -9.04 -7.42 11.08
C GLU A 12 -8.62 -6.46 9.97
N ILE A 13 -7.47 -6.75 9.36
CA ILE A 13 -7.00 -6.09 8.15
C ILE A 13 -7.66 -6.80 6.96
N GLN A 14 -8.34 -6.06 6.09
CA GLN A 14 -8.92 -6.63 4.87
C GLN A 14 -7.81 -7.10 3.93
N ILE A 15 -7.99 -8.22 3.23
CA ILE A 15 -6.99 -8.75 2.30
C ILE A 15 -7.56 -8.83 0.89
N ALA A 16 -6.90 -8.16 -0.07
CA ALA A 16 -7.16 -8.23 -1.49
C ALA A 16 -6.22 -9.23 -2.19
N ARG A 17 -6.72 -9.88 -3.25
CA ARG A 17 -5.98 -10.78 -4.14
C ARG A 17 -6.33 -10.46 -5.59
N SER A 18 -5.32 -10.39 -6.46
CA SER A 18 -5.45 -10.03 -7.88
C SER A 18 -5.58 -11.25 -8.83
N TYR A 19 -5.21 -12.44 -8.36
CA TYR A 19 -5.42 -13.70 -9.09
C TYR A 19 -6.53 -14.50 -8.42
N GLY A 20 -7.33 -15.16 -9.25
CA GLY A 20 -8.48 -15.92 -8.78
C GLY A 20 -8.13 -17.34 -8.39
N GLN A 21 -7.85 -18.15 -9.40
CA GLN A 21 -7.57 -19.57 -9.22
C GLN A 21 -6.30 -19.95 -9.97
N ILE A 22 -5.42 -20.65 -9.29
CA ILE A 22 -4.25 -21.30 -9.86
C ILE A 22 -4.53 -22.80 -9.79
N SER A 23 -4.33 -23.51 -10.89
CA SER A 23 -4.49 -24.96 -10.96
C SER A 23 -3.32 -25.62 -11.67
N PHE A 24 -3.01 -26.83 -11.24
CA PHE A 24 -1.87 -27.60 -11.70
C PHE A 24 -2.35 -28.89 -12.38
N SER A 25 -1.61 -29.34 -13.39
CA SER A 25 -1.81 -30.64 -14.04
C SER A 25 -0.47 -31.24 -14.42
N TYR A 26 -0.40 -32.57 -14.38
CA TYR A 26 0.82 -33.34 -14.58
C TYR A 26 0.52 -34.54 -15.46
N ALA A 27 1.38 -34.79 -16.45
CA ALA A 27 1.41 -36.02 -17.20
C ALA A 27 2.83 -36.59 -17.25
N SER A 28 2.91 -37.91 -17.25
CA SER A 28 4.16 -38.64 -17.43
C SER A 28 3.95 -39.78 -18.40
N SER A 29 4.90 -39.99 -19.31
CA SER A 29 4.97 -41.25 -20.04
C SER A 29 5.31 -42.39 -19.07
N SER A 30 4.92 -43.62 -19.36
CA SER A 30 5.06 -44.81 -18.49
C SER A 30 6.50 -45.30 -18.25
N SER A 31 7.53 -44.49 -18.49
CA SER A 31 8.94 -44.93 -18.44
C SER A 31 9.99 -43.84 -18.06
N PRO A 32 9.75 -42.87 -17.17
CA PRO A 32 10.78 -41.90 -16.82
C PRO A 32 11.59 -42.46 -15.64
N ASN A 33 12.35 -43.54 -15.86
CA ASN A 33 13.14 -44.28 -14.87
C ASN A 33 13.85 -43.35 -13.85
N GLY A 34 13.22 -43.09 -12.71
CA GLY A 34 13.76 -42.20 -11.68
C GLY A 34 14.06 -40.75 -12.09
N ILE A 35 13.46 -40.23 -13.18
CA ILE A 35 13.57 -38.82 -13.57
C ILE A 35 12.47 -38.01 -12.88
N ARG A 36 12.84 -36.88 -12.29
CA ARG A 36 11.95 -35.95 -11.59
C ARG A 36 12.16 -34.55 -12.10
N GLN A 37 11.08 -33.78 -12.25
CA GLN A 37 11.08 -32.40 -12.70
C GLN A 37 10.51 -31.51 -11.60
N PHE A 38 11.23 -30.45 -11.24
CA PHE A 38 10.79 -29.40 -10.35
C PHE A 38 10.76 -28.10 -11.12
N VAL A 39 9.65 -27.36 -11.03
CA VAL A 39 9.47 -26.09 -11.72
C VAL A 39 9.20 -25.00 -10.70
N LYS A 40 9.98 -23.92 -10.76
CA LYS A 40 9.74 -22.68 -10.02
C LYS A 40 9.54 -21.56 -11.03
N ILE A 41 8.38 -20.92 -10.97
CA ILE A 41 8.09 -19.68 -11.69
C ILE A 41 8.30 -18.55 -10.69
N GLU A 42 9.29 -17.72 -10.94
CA GLU A 42 9.70 -16.63 -10.05
C GLU A 42 9.53 -15.29 -10.75
N ARG A 43 8.90 -14.33 -10.07
CA ARG A 43 8.68 -12.99 -10.61
C ARG A 43 9.72 -12.01 -10.13
N ASP A 44 10.02 -11.05 -10.99
CA ASP A 44 10.47 -9.75 -10.53
C ASP A 44 9.24 -8.92 -10.15
N LEU A 45 9.14 -8.56 -8.88
CA LEU A 45 8.01 -7.80 -8.35
C LEU A 45 8.04 -6.32 -8.80
N SER A 46 9.20 -5.80 -9.19
CA SER A 46 9.37 -4.42 -9.65
C SER A 46 9.06 -4.21 -11.14
N SER A 47 9.03 -5.30 -11.91
CA SER A 47 8.86 -5.28 -13.37
C SER A 47 7.82 -6.31 -13.84
N ASP A 48 7.60 -6.38 -15.16
CA ASP A 48 6.70 -7.39 -15.77
C ASP A 48 7.44 -8.72 -16.04
N GLN A 49 8.71 -8.82 -15.65
CA GLN A 49 9.57 -9.96 -15.92
C GLN A 49 9.32 -11.13 -14.98
N PHE A 50 9.57 -12.33 -15.48
CA PHE A 50 9.58 -13.55 -14.69
C PHE A 50 10.54 -14.58 -15.28
N SER A 51 10.95 -15.52 -14.44
CA SER A 51 11.79 -16.64 -14.82
C SER A 51 11.11 -17.96 -14.54
N VAL A 52 11.24 -18.91 -15.45
CA VAL A 52 10.87 -20.31 -15.27
C VAL A 52 12.16 -21.10 -15.05
N ILE A 53 12.35 -21.56 -13.82
CA ILE A 53 13.50 -22.34 -13.38
C ILE A 53 13.07 -23.80 -13.34
N VAL A 54 13.66 -24.60 -14.19
CA VAL A 54 13.39 -26.03 -14.31
C VAL A 54 14.59 -26.79 -13.76
N THR A 55 14.37 -27.54 -12.69
CA THR A 55 15.38 -28.39 -12.06
C THR A 55 15.02 -29.84 -12.30
N VAL A 56 15.94 -30.61 -12.86
CA VAL A 56 15.75 -32.02 -13.18
C VAL A 56 16.69 -32.86 -12.32
N PHE A 57 16.14 -33.87 -11.66
CA PHE A 57 16.88 -34.92 -10.99
C PHE A 57 16.73 -36.22 -11.79
N SER A 58 17.78 -37.02 -11.89
CA SER A 58 17.73 -38.32 -12.55
C SER A 58 18.57 -39.34 -11.79
N LYS A 59 18.08 -40.57 -11.68
CA LYS A 59 18.88 -41.71 -11.18
C LYS A 59 19.90 -42.21 -12.21
N VAL A 60 19.69 -41.91 -13.48
CA VAL A 60 20.50 -42.40 -14.61
C VAL A 60 21.10 -41.25 -15.41
N ALA A 61 22.24 -41.52 -16.04
CA ALA A 61 22.85 -40.57 -16.97
C ALA A 61 22.00 -40.45 -18.24
N GLY A 62 21.98 -39.27 -18.85
CA GLY A 62 21.25 -39.06 -20.10
C GLY A 62 21.27 -37.60 -20.54
N LYS A 63 20.53 -37.31 -21.61
CA LYS A 63 20.38 -35.95 -22.14
C LYS A 63 18.90 -35.67 -22.38
N VAL A 64 18.45 -34.51 -21.90
CA VAL A 64 17.06 -34.07 -22.06
C VAL A 64 17.00 -32.65 -22.60
N ASN A 65 16.02 -32.41 -23.45
CA ASN A 65 15.65 -31.08 -23.89
C ASN A 65 14.52 -30.55 -23.01
N VAL A 66 14.73 -29.38 -22.43
CA VAL A 66 13.73 -28.66 -21.65
C VAL A 66 13.05 -27.63 -22.53
N TYR A 67 11.72 -27.67 -22.56
CA TYR A 67 10.90 -26.71 -23.27
C TYR A 67 10.00 -25.97 -22.29
N VAL A 68 9.79 -24.68 -22.54
CA VAL A 68 8.80 -23.86 -21.86
C VAL A 68 7.89 -23.22 -22.90
N GLN A 69 6.59 -23.32 -22.67
CA GLN A 69 5.57 -22.71 -23.50
C GLN A 69 4.71 -21.81 -22.61
N VAL A 70 4.48 -20.57 -23.03
CA VAL A 70 3.73 -19.56 -22.28
C VAL A 70 2.48 -19.19 -23.07
N ASN A 71 1.31 -19.18 -22.42
CA ASN A 71 0.02 -18.79 -23.03
C ASN A 71 -0.30 -19.50 -24.35
N ASN A 72 0.07 -20.79 -24.44
CA ASN A 72 -0.08 -21.58 -25.66
C ASN A 72 0.67 -21.00 -26.90
N SER A 73 1.70 -20.17 -26.71
CA SER A 73 2.57 -19.69 -27.79
C SER A 73 3.41 -20.81 -28.40
N SER A 74 4.27 -20.51 -29.39
CA SER A 74 5.34 -21.44 -29.75
C SER A 74 6.26 -21.67 -28.54
N PRO A 75 6.73 -22.91 -28.29
CA PRO A 75 7.71 -23.20 -27.24
C PRO A 75 9.00 -22.42 -27.45
N THR A 76 9.68 -22.06 -26.36
CA THR A 76 11.02 -21.47 -26.40
C THR A 76 12.01 -22.44 -27.05
N ALA A 77 13.13 -21.91 -27.57
CA ALA A 77 14.26 -22.75 -27.98
C ALA A 77 14.65 -23.70 -26.83
N PRO A 78 14.85 -25.01 -27.10
CA PRO A 78 15.14 -25.97 -26.05
C PRO A 78 16.47 -25.67 -25.38
N LYS A 79 16.52 -25.90 -24.06
CA LYS A 79 17.79 -25.98 -23.34
C LYS A 79 18.15 -27.44 -23.11
N LEU A 80 19.29 -27.85 -23.65
CA LEU A 80 19.84 -29.18 -23.43
C LEU A 80 20.42 -29.26 -22.01
N LEU A 81 20.01 -30.28 -21.26
CA LEU A 81 20.59 -30.63 -19.97
C LEU A 81 21.24 -32.01 -20.06
N GLU A 82 22.52 -32.07 -19.71
CA GLU A 82 23.24 -33.32 -19.48
C GLU A 82 22.92 -33.80 -18.06
N LEU A 83 22.15 -34.88 -17.96
CA LEU A 83 21.76 -35.48 -16.70
C LEU A 83 22.88 -36.37 -16.19
N LEU A 84 23.34 -36.05 -14.99
CA LEU A 84 24.26 -36.89 -14.23
C LEU A 84 23.48 -37.72 -13.19
N PRO A 85 23.86 -38.99 -12.95
CA PRO A 85 23.22 -39.82 -11.95
C PRO A 85 23.21 -39.16 -10.57
N GLU A 86 22.05 -39.18 -9.93
CA GLU A 86 21.79 -38.68 -8.58
C GLU A 86 22.15 -37.20 -8.36
N LYS A 87 22.17 -36.40 -9.44
CA LYS A 87 22.44 -34.96 -9.38
C LYS A 87 21.27 -34.14 -9.91
N PHE A 88 21.20 -32.90 -9.43
CA PHE A 88 20.29 -31.89 -9.92
C PHE A 88 20.94 -31.07 -11.03
N ASN A 89 20.21 -30.88 -12.12
CA ASN A 89 20.61 -30.08 -13.27
C ASN A 89 19.53 -29.01 -13.51
N GLN A 90 19.91 -27.81 -13.93
CA GLN A 90 18.99 -26.68 -14.00
C GLN A 90 19.02 -25.96 -15.33
N ALA A 91 17.84 -25.65 -15.85
CA ALA A 91 17.63 -24.72 -16.97
C ALA A 91 16.81 -23.52 -16.48
N VAL A 92 17.19 -22.32 -16.90
CA VAL A 92 16.49 -21.08 -16.55
C VAL A 92 16.02 -20.39 -17.82
N PHE A 93 14.74 -20.03 -17.89
CA PHE A 93 14.14 -19.29 -19.00
C PHE A 93 13.61 -17.96 -18.48
N THR A 94 14.03 -16.85 -19.06
CA THR A 94 13.61 -15.50 -18.63
C THR A 94 12.66 -14.91 -19.67
N PHE A 95 11.58 -14.27 -19.20
CA PHE A 95 10.52 -13.68 -20.01
C PHE A 95 10.25 -12.23 -19.57
N GLY A 96 9.80 -11.40 -20.51
CA GLY A 96 9.54 -9.98 -20.29
C GLY A 96 10.62 -9.09 -20.91
N ASP A 97 10.27 -7.83 -21.13
CA ASP A 97 11.06 -6.92 -21.96
C ASP A 97 12.34 -6.46 -21.22
N PHE A 98 13.51 -6.71 -21.83
CA PHE A 98 14.74 -6.01 -21.54
C PHE A 98 14.77 -4.81 -22.47
N GLY A 99 14.51 -3.61 -21.93
CA GLY A 99 14.83 -2.39 -22.67
C GLY A 99 16.31 -2.44 -23.08
N GLN A 100 16.55 -2.70 -24.38
CA GLN A 100 17.79 -2.59 -25.18
C GLN A 100 18.29 -3.85 -25.91
N THR A 101 17.77 -5.06 -25.71
CA THR A 101 18.18 -6.22 -26.54
C THR A 101 17.08 -6.64 -27.50
N LYS A 102 17.35 -6.49 -28.82
CA LYS A 102 16.50 -6.83 -29.97
C LYS A 102 16.18 -8.34 -30.12
N GLU A 103 16.12 -9.12 -29.05
CA GLU A 103 15.56 -10.46 -29.13
C GLU A 103 14.03 -10.38 -28.99
N LYS A 104 13.35 -10.29 -30.13
CA LYS A 104 11.88 -10.36 -30.27
C LYS A 104 11.25 -11.64 -29.70
N ALA A 105 12.02 -12.53 -29.09
CA ALA A 105 11.61 -13.92 -28.86
C ALA A 105 10.66 -14.11 -27.66
N ASN A 106 10.66 -13.23 -26.64
CA ASN A 106 9.94 -13.49 -25.39
C ASN A 106 9.20 -12.26 -24.82
N GLU A 107 8.21 -11.72 -25.56
CA GLU A 107 7.39 -10.57 -25.15
C GLU A 107 6.34 -10.89 -24.05
N SER A 108 6.26 -12.12 -23.56
CA SER A 108 5.28 -12.53 -22.55
C SER A 108 5.50 -11.78 -21.22
N LYS A 109 4.46 -11.10 -20.74
CA LYS A 109 4.46 -10.35 -19.48
C LYS A 109 3.66 -11.09 -18.41
N PHE A 110 4.15 -11.07 -17.16
CA PHE A 110 3.50 -11.82 -16.07
C PHE A 110 2.02 -11.47 -15.83
N PRO A 111 1.56 -10.19 -15.86
CA PRO A 111 0.14 -9.87 -15.64
C PRO A 111 -0.81 -10.41 -16.70
N LYS A 112 -0.27 -10.95 -17.81
CA LYS A 112 -1.03 -11.60 -18.88
C LYS A 112 -0.84 -13.13 -18.89
N LEU A 113 -0.25 -13.70 -17.83
CA LEU A 113 0.07 -15.12 -17.79
C LEU A 113 -1.20 -15.94 -17.52
N ASP A 114 -1.64 -16.73 -18.49
CA ASP A 114 -2.82 -17.59 -18.39
C ASP A 114 -2.43 -19.08 -18.30
N ASN A 115 -1.35 -19.48 -18.97
CA ASN A 115 -0.86 -20.86 -18.97
C ASN A 115 0.67 -20.92 -19.05
N ILE A 116 1.30 -21.82 -18.29
CA ILE A 116 2.67 -22.28 -18.54
C ILE A 116 2.66 -23.80 -18.67
N LEU A 117 3.16 -24.29 -19.81
CA LEU A 117 3.51 -25.68 -19.99
C LEU A 117 5.04 -25.80 -19.97
N VAL A 118 5.56 -26.63 -19.06
CA VAL A 118 6.97 -27.03 -19.05
C VAL A 118 7.04 -28.52 -19.31
N TYR A 119 7.81 -28.93 -20.32
CA TYR A 119 7.94 -30.35 -20.62
C TYR A 119 9.37 -30.74 -20.96
N LEU A 120 9.68 -32.02 -20.75
CA LEU A 120 10.95 -32.65 -21.07
C LEU A 120 10.77 -33.61 -22.24
N THR A 121 11.73 -33.65 -23.16
CA THR A 121 11.90 -34.78 -24.08
C THR A 121 13.32 -35.34 -23.93
N LYS A 122 13.51 -36.62 -24.29
CA LYS A 122 14.88 -37.12 -24.46
C LYS A 122 15.51 -36.46 -25.68
N GLU A 123 16.82 -36.29 -25.65
CA GLU A 123 17.57 -35.80 -26.81
C GLU A 123 17.27 -36.70 -28.04
N ASN A 124 16.97 -36.07 -29.18
CA ASN A 124 16.57 -36.72 -30.44
C ASN A 124 15.22 -37.46 -30.43
N GLU A 125 14.45 -37.41 -29.33
CA GLU A 125 13.08 -37.92 -29.28
C GLU A 125 12.06 -36.76 -29.22
N GLN A 126 10.91 -36.94 -29.88
CA GLN A 126 9.81 -35.98 -29.82
C GLN A 126 8.79 -36.30 -28.71
N LYS A 127 8.87 -37.48 -28.10
CA LYS A 127 7.90 -37.90 -27.08
C LYS A 127 8.15 -37.15 -25.78
N ILE A 128 7.08 -36.57 -25.23
CA ILE A 128 7.10 -35.92 -23.92
C ILE A 128 7.35 -36.99 -22.85
N LEU A 129 8.40 -36.77 -22.07
CA LEU A 129 8.79 -37.60 -20.94
C LEU A 129 7.93 -37.25 -19.70
N LEU A 130 8.00 -35.98 -19.29
CA LEU A 130 7.30 -35.37 -18.17
C LEU A 130 6.78 -33.99 -18.58
N ASP A 131 5.61 -33.61 -18.10
CA ASP A 131 5.13 -32.24 -18.17
C ASP A 131 4.59 -31.69 -16.84
N ASN A 132 4.65 -30.37 -16.72
CA ASN A 132 4.00 -29.59 -15.68
C ASN A 132 3.19 -28.50 -16.37
N VAL A 133 1.88 -28.47 -16.10
CA VAL A 133 0.97 -27.46 -16.63
C VAL A 133 0.46 -26.60 -15.48
N LEU A 134 0.69 -25.31 -15.58
CA LEU A 134 0.10 -24.28 -14.73
C LEU A 134 -0.99 -23.56 -15.51
N LYS A 135 -2.20 -23.50 -14.98
CA LYS A 135 -3.24 -22.58 -15.48
C LYS A 135 -3.52 -21.52 -14.42
N VAL A 136 -3.52 -20.27 -14.84
CA VAL A 136 -3.77 -19.11 -13.98
C VAL A 136 -5.01 -18.40 -14.50
N ARG A 137 -6.00 -18.23 -13.63
CA ARG A 137 -7.15 -17.38 -13.90
C ARG A 137 -6.92 -16.02 -13.24
N ASN A 138 -6.53 -15.04 -14.05
CA ASN A 138 -6.34 -13.66 -13.59
C ASN A 138 -7.70 -12.97 -13.40
N PHE A 139 -7.82 -12.14 -12.35
CA PHE A 139 -8.90 -11.18 -12.27
C PHE A 139 -8.37 -9.81 -12.71
N SER A 140 -9.17 -9.08 -13.48
CA SER A 140 -8.82 -7.69 -13.79
C SER A 140 -9.16 -6.81 -12.59
N ASP A 141 -8.13 -6.46 -11.81
CA ASP A 141 -8.24 -5.46 -10.75
C ASP A 141 -7.95 -4.03 -11.25
N VAL A 142 -7.81 -3.84 -12.56
CA VAL A 142 -7.61 -2.51 -13.16
C VAL A 142 -8.79 -1.60 -12.82
N ASN A 143 -8.49 -0.42 -12.26
CA ASN A 143 -9.50 0.57 -11.82
C ASN A 143 -10.47 0.08 -10.73
N LYS A 144 -10.16 -1.04 -10.06
CA LYS A 144 -11.01 -1.56 -8.98
C LYS A 144 -10.99 -0.62 -7.78
N GLU A 145 -12.14 -0.46 -7.15
CA GLU A 145 -12.28 0.33 -5.93
C GLU A 145 -12.28 -0.57 -4.70
N TYR A 146 -11.48 -0.17 -3.71
CA TYR A 146 -11.35 -0.78 -2.40
C TYR A 146 -11.72 0.24 -1.33
N SER A 147 -12.34 -0.20 -0.24
CA SER A 147 -12.72 0.67 0.88
C SER A 147 -12.24 0.08 2.20
N ILE A 148 -11.42 0.84 2.92
CA ILE A 148 -10.90 0.46 4.24
C ILE A 148 -12.03 0.64 5.26
N LYS A 149 -12.58 -0.48 5.74
CA LYS A 149 -13.68 -0.49 6.74
C LYS A 149 -13.21 -0.61 8.19
N LYS A 150 -11.98 -1.09 8.40
CA LYS A 150 -11.37 -1.35 9.72
C LYS A 150 -10.03 -0.62 9.82
N ALA A 151 -9.00 -1.25 10.39
CA ALA A 151 -7.70 -0.62 10.65
C ALA A 151 -6.81 -0.42 9.41
N GLY A 152 -7.01 -1.20 8.35
CA GLY A 152 -6.20 -1.12 7.14
C GLY A 152 -6.62 -2.12 6.07
N ILE A 153 -5.86 -2.17 4.99
CA ILE A 153 -6.01 -3.13 3.89
C ILE A 153 -4.65 -3.68 3.47
N GLY A 154 -4.58 -4.97 3.19
CA GLY A 154 -3.42 -5.68 2.66
C GLY A 154 -3.66 -6.13 1.22
N PHE A 155 -2.64 -6.00 0.38
CA PHE A 155 -2.66 -6.46 -1.01
C PHE A 155 -1.65 -7.59 -1.18
N LYS A 156 -2.15 -8.78 -1.50
CA LYS A 156 -1.30 -9.94 -1.79
C LYS A 156 -0.71 -9.82 -3.18
N LEU A 157 0.60 -9.93 -3.26
CA LEU A 157 1.42 -9.93 -4.46
C LEU A 157 1.95 -11.34 -4.66
N LEU A 158 1.68 -11.92 -5.83
CA LEU A 158 2.21 -13.24 -6.15
C LEU A 158 3.73 -13.13 -6.35
N LYS A 159 4.55 -13.89 -5.62
CA LYS A 159 6.02 -13.85 -5.71
C LYS A 159 6.56 -15.02 -6.51
N SER A 160 6.18 -16.25 -6.16
CA SER A 160 6.56 -17.43 -6.93
C SER A 160 5.55 -18.55 -6.85
N ILE A 161 5.56 -19.40 -7.87
CA ILE A 161 4.80 -20.65 -7.92
C ILE A 161 5.79 -21.79 -8.06
N LYS A 162 5.63 -22.85 -7.27
CA LYS A 162 6.44 -24.06 -7.30
C LYS A 162 5.54 -25.26 -7.56
N MET A 163 6.04 -26.21 -8.35
CA MET A 163 5.38 -27.46 -8.65
C MET A 163 6.43 -28.53 -9.00
N ALA A 164 6.06 -29.79 -8.89
CA ALA A 164 6.92 -30.90 -9.27
C ALA A 164 6.12 -31.98 -9.99
N ASN A 165 6.77 -32.65 -10.94
CA ASN A 165 6.32 -33.91 -11.52
C ASN A 165 7.39 -34.96 -11.20
N LEU A 166 7.04 -35.90 -10.34
CA LEU A 166 7.96 -36.90 -9.82
C LEU A 166 8.03 -38.19 -10.66
N GLY A 167 7.38 -38.19 -11.83
CA GLY A 167 7.32 -39.30 -12.77
C GLY A 167 6.29 -40.37 -12.39
N ALA A 168 6.18 -41.40 -13.24
CA ALA A 168 5.20 -42.48 -13.09
C ALA A 168 5.42 -43.34 -11.82
N ASP A 169 6.63 -43.32 -11.25
CA ASP A 169 7.00 -44.06 -10.04
C ASP A 169 6.41 -43.42 -8.76
N ALA A 170 5.89 -42.20 -8.85
CA ALA A 170 5.29 -41.47 -7.74
C ALA A 170 3.83 -41.16 -8.03
N SER A 171 2.96 -41.21 -7.01
CA SER A 171 1.55 -40.87 -7.21
C SER A 171 1.37 -39.39 -7.55
N ILE A 172 0.28 -39.08 -8.25
CA ILE A 172 -0.11 -37.70 -8.53
C ILE A 172 -0.30 -36.94 -7.21
N GLU A 173 -0.87 -37.57 -6.15
CA GLU A 173 -1.01 -36.90 -4.85
C GLU A 173 0.34 -36.50 -4.24
N PHE A 174 1.38 -37.31 -4.41
CA PHE A 174 2.70 -36.97 -3.88
C PHE A 174 3.31 -35.75 -4.61
N SER A 175 3.11 -35.64 -5.91
CA SER A 175 3.52 -34.46 -6.69
C SER A 175 2.80 -33.18 -6.24
N LYS A 176 1.51 -33.28 -5.88
CA LYS A 176 0.72 -32.16 -5.35
C LYS A 176 1.26 -31.57 -4.05
N THR A 177 2.01 -32.34 -3.26
CA THR A 177 2.63 -31.82 -2.01
C THR A 177 3.70 -30.74 -2.26
N TYR A 178 4.20 -30.65 -3.50
CA TYR A 178 5.17 -29.63 -3.93
C TYR A 178 4.51 -28.39 -4.55
N GLU A 179 3.17 -28.38 -4.71
CA GLU A 179 2.43 -27.20 -5.13
C GLU A 179 2.51 -26.13 -4.04
N LYS A 180 3.29 -25.08 -4.29
CA LYS A 180 3.43 -23.95 -3.36
C LYS A 180 3.28 -22.63 -4.08
N ILE A 181 2.44 -21.77 -3.53
CA ILE A 181 2.29 -20.38 -3.95
C ILE A 181 2.90 -19.52 -2.84
N ASP A 182 4.00 -18.85 -3.15
CA ASP A 182 4.63 -17.88 -2.26
C ASP A 182 4.11 -16.48 -2.60
N GLU A 183 3.61 -15.77 -1.59
CA GLU A 183 2.96 -14.46 -1.72
C GLU A 183 3.64 -13.47 -0.76
N ASN A 184 3.71 -12.19 -1.15
CA ASN A 184 4.07 -11.09 -0.25
C ASN A 184 2.83 -10.23 -0.03
N THR A 185 2.61 -9.71 1.19
CA THR A 185 1.50 -8.78 1.44
C THR A 185 2.02 -7.37 1.73
N ILE A 186 1.50 -6.36 1.02
CA ILE A 186 1.74 -4.94 1.33
C ILE A 186 0.50 -4.37 2.02
N TYR A 187 0.69 -3.81 3.20
CA TYR A 187 -0.36 -3.26 4.04
C TYR A 187 -0.40 -1.74 3.96
N PHE A 188 -1.60 -1.16 3.95
CA PHE A 188 -1.85 0.27 3.96
C PHE A 188 -2.73 0.62 5.15
N PHE A 189 -2.23 1.51 6.01
CA PHE A 189 -2.90 2.01 7.21
C PHE A 189 -3.18 3.50 7.06
N PRO A 190 -4.44 3.96 7.06
CA PRO A 190 -4.76 5.37 6.88
C PRO A 190 -4.26 6.20 8.07
N ASP A 191 -3.57 7.32 7.79
CA ASP A 191 -3.13 8.25 8.83
C ASP A 191 -4.26 9.21 9.21
N LYS A 192 -4.43 9.50 10.49
CA LYS A 192 -5.54 10.30 10.99
C LYS A 192 -5.34 11.78 10.69
N PHE A 193 -6.31 12.41 10.02
CA PHE A 193 -6.27 13.84 9.77
C PHE A 193 -6.71 14.66 10.98
N SER A 194 -6.18 15.87 11.07
CA SER A 194 -6.51 16.85 12.08
C SER A 194 -6.74 18.20 11.44
N GLN A 195 -7.82 18.88 11.85
CA GLN A 195 -8.23 20.16 11.30
C GLN A 195 -7.31 21.33 11.67
N LYS A 196 -6.36 21.14 12.60
CA LYS A 196 -5.47 22.19 13.12
C LYS A 196 -4.10 22.25 12.43
N LYS A 197 -3.85 21.37 11.46
CA LYS A 197 -2.56 21.26 10.76
C LYS A 197 -2.79 20.94 9.29
N HIS A 198 -1.77 21.17 8.48
CA HIS A 198 -1.69 20.55 7.16
C HIS A 198 -1.42 19.05 7.33
N ASN A 199 -2.35 18.24 6.84
CA ASN A 199 -2.24 16.79 6.87
C ASN A 199 -1.38 16.37 5.69
N ILE A 200 -0.19 15.84 5.99
CA ILE A 200 0.81 15.47 4.98
C ILE A 200 0.71 13.98 4.66
N ASN A 201 0.71 13.13 5.69
CA ASN A 201 0.67 11.67 5.50
C ASN A 201 -0.75 11.19 5.23
N ILE A 202 -0.86 10.21 4.33
CA ILE A 202 -2.12 9.58 3.92
C ILE A 202 -2.16 8.13 4.36
N PHE A 203 -1.11 7.38 4.02
CA PHE A 203 -0.97 5.99 4.43
C PHE A 203 0.41 5.75 5.04
N LYS A 204 0.44 4.93 6.08
CA LYS A 204 1.63 4.18 6.47
C LYS A 204 1.62 2.85 5.72
N VAL A 205 2.75 2.48 5.14
CA VAL A 205 2.91 1.25 4.34
C VAL A 205 3.67 0.23 5.18
N GLY A 206 3.12 -0.97 5.33
CA GLY A 206 3.68 -2.02 6.17
C GLY A 206 3.84 -3.37 5.48
N LEU A 207 4.66 -4.24 6.08
CA LEU A 207 4.94 -5.60 5.65
C LEU A 207 4.87 -6.58 6.83
N ASP A 208 4.80 -7.87 6.51
CA ASP A 208 5.07 -8.92 7.48
C ASP A 208 6.55 -8.90 7.92
N PRO A 209 6.85 -9.13 9.22
CA PRO A 209 8.23 -9.13 9.73
C PRO A 209 9.17 -10.08 8.97
N GLU A 210 8.70 -11.29 8.64
CA GLU A 210 9.48 -12.27 7.87
C GLU A 210 9.89 -11.76 6.48
N VAL A 211 9.01 -10.99 5.83
CA VAL A 211 9.29 -10.38 4.51
C VAL A 211 10.29 -9.23 4.65
N PHE A 212 10.20 -8.47 5.75
CA PHE A 212 11.15 -7.41 6.06
C PHE A 212 12.56 -7.96 6.33
N GLU A 213 12.66 -8.98 7.19
CA GLU A 213 13.93 -9.60 7.59
C GLU A 213 14.64 -10.33 6.44
N ALA A 214 13.89 -10.82 5.45
CA ALA A 214 14.45 -11.41 4.23
C ALA A 214 15.22 -10.41 3.34
N GLY A 215 15.08 -9.10 3.58
CA GLY A 215 15.82 -8.04 2.89
C GLY A 215 15.30 -7.68 1.50
N ASN A 216 15.93 -6.67 0.87
CA ASN A 216 15.62 -6.15 -0.48
C ASN A 216 14.19 -5.59 -0.66
N ILE A 217 13.60 -5.00 0.39
CA ILE A 217 12.26 -4.38 0.34
C ILE A 217 12.09 -3.37 -0.81
N GLU A 218 13.14 -2.59 -1.14
CA GLU A 218 13.11 -1.59 -2.20
C GLU A 218 12.99 -2.20 -3.61
N LYS A 219 13.43 -3.46 -3.79
CA LYS A 219 13.24 -4.20 -5.05
C LYS A 219 11.87 -4.88 -5.13
N ASN A 220 11.22 -5.10 -3.99
CA ASN A 220 9.99 -5.88 -3.91
C ASN A 220 8.72 -5.01 -3.94
N ILE A 221 8.87 -3.68 -3.76
CA ILE A 221 7.76 -2.75 -3.59
C ILE A 221 7.96 -1.54 -4.51
N ASN A 222 7.02 -1.36 -5.42
CA ASN A 222 6.88 -0.21 -6.28
C ASN A 222 5.45 0.32 -6.15
N ILE A 223 5.31 1.51 -5.58
CA ILE A 223 4.02 2.19 -5.43
C ILE A 223 4.07 3.46 -6.26
N SER A 224 3.17 3.57 -7.25
CA SER A 224 3.19 4.62 -8.26
C SER A 224 1.79 5.11 -8.63
N ASN A 225 1.68 6.07 -9.56
CA ASN A 225 0.41 6.69 -9.99
C ASN A 225 -0.42 7.25 -8.83
N LEU A 226 0.24 7.91 -7.89
CA LEU A 226 -0.37 8.33 -6.63
C LEU A 226 -1.10 9.66 -6.78
N LYS A 227 -2.43 9.64 -6.59
CA LYS A 227 -3.27 10.85 -6.56
C LYS A 227 -4.32 10.75 -5.48
N LEU A 228 -4.62 11.85 -4.83
CA LEU A 228 -5.67 11.96 -3.82
C LEU A 228 -6.83 12.78 -4.34
N THR A 229 -8.03 12.24 -4.22
CA THR A 229 -9.28 12.86 -4.65
C THR A 229 -10.32 12.82 -3.54
N ASN A 230 -11.50 13.39 -3.80
CA ASN A 230 -12.64 13.40 -2.88
C ASN A 230 -12.38 14.17 -1.57
N LEU A 231 -11.63 15.27 -1.69
CA LEU A 231 -11.39 16.23 -0.61
C LEU A 231 -12.00 17.59 -0.97
N PRO A 232 -12.46 18.38 0.02
CA PRO A 232 -13.04 19.70 -0.19
C PRO A 232 -11.98 20.75 -0.50
N VAL A 233 -11.33 20.62 -1.66
CA VAL A 233 -10.30 21.54 -2.18
C VAL A 233 -10.74 22.10 -3.53
N LYS A 234 -10.60 23.40 -3.72
CA LYS A 234 -10.81 24.11 -4.99
C LYS A 234 -9.48 24.32 -5.72
N ALA A 235 -9.46 24.03 -7.01
CA ALA A 235 -8.40 24.50 -7.90
C ALA A 235 -8.58 25.97 -8.25
N VAL A 236 -7.50 26.76 -8.26
CA VAL A 236 -7.54 28.20 -8.57
C VAL A 236 -7.81 28.45 -10.06
N THR A 237 -7.34 27.60 -10.98
CA THR A 237 -7.66 27.64 -12.42
C THR A 237 -7.29 26.32 -13.12
N GLY A 238 -8.12 25.87 -14.09
CA GLY A 238 -7.80 24.88 -15.14
C GLY A 238 -7.37 23.47 -14.74
N SER A 239 -7.21 23.19 -13.45
CA SER A 239 -6.66 21.95 -12.90
C SER A 239 -7.74 21.08 -12.29
N LYS A 240 -7.53 19.75 -12.31
CA LYS A 240 -8.42 18.79 -11.64
C LYS A 240 -8.31 18.98 -10.12
N ASN A 241 -9.43 18.86 -9.41
CA ASN A 241 -9.48 18.89 -7.94
C ASN A 241 -8.85 17.61 -7.34
N GLN A 242 -7.52 17.51 -7.43
CA GLN A 242 -6.72 16.39 -6.94
C GLN A 242 -5.45 16.91 -6.27
N LEU A 243 -4.96 16.19 -5.26
CA LEU A 243 -3.63 16.44 -4.68
C LEU A 243 -2.67 15.35 -5.15
N ASP A 244 -1.47 15.77 -5.52
CA ASP A 244 -0.38 14.87 -5.87
C ASP A 244 0.22 14.26 -4.61
N LEU A 245 0.58 12.98 -4.74
CA LEU A 245 1.11 12.17 -3.67
C LEU A 245 2.46 11.59 -4.08
N SER A 246 3.28 11.22 -3.10
CA SER A 246 4.50 10.46 -3.30
C SER A 246 4.63 9.35 -2.26
N PHE A 247 5.38 8.32 -2.58
CA PHE A 247 5.73 7.24 -1.67
C PHE A 247 7.23 7.30 -1.37
N LYS A 248 7.61 7.13 -0.11
CA LYS A 248 9.01 7.06 0.29
C LYS A 248 9.19 6.01 1.38
N PHE A 249 10.25 5.20 1.26
CA PHE A 249 10.72 4.35 2.34
C PHE A 249 11.25 5.20 3.50
N ARG A 250 10.90 4.82 4.72
CA ARG A 250 11.44 5.52 5.88
C ARG A 250 12.91 5.20 6.05
N GLN A 251 13.64 6.12 6.67
CA GLN A 251 15.08 5.95 6.90
C GLN A 251 15.39 5.21 8.20
N ASP A 252 14.49 5.30 9.18
CA ASP A 252 14.61 4.67 10.49
C ASP A 252 14.59 3.14 10.43
N ILE A 253 13.99 2.54 9.39
CA ILE A 253 14.03 1.08 9.19
C ILE A 253 15.43 0.52 8.94
N TYR A 254 16.39 1.37 8.56
CA TYR A 254 17.79 1.01 8.39
C TYR A 254 18.61 1.28 9.66
N ASP A 255 18.02 1.90 10.69
CA ASP A 255 18.66 2.16 11.97
C ASP A 255 18.55 0.94 12.89
N LYS A 256 19.70 0.27 13.09
CA LYS A 256 19.83 -0.90 13.97
C LYS A 256 19.45 -0.62 15.43
N ASN A 257 19.41 0.65 15.86
CA ASN A 257 19.17 1.02 17.26
C ASN A 257 17.70 1.36 17.56
N LYS A 258 16.87 1.60 16.54
CA LYS A 258 15.47 2.05 16.72
C LYS A 258 14.43 1.04 16.29
N GLY A 259 14.76 0.16 15.35
CA GLY A 259 13.81 -0.80 14.79
C GLY A 259 12.63 -0.12 14.06
N PRO A 260 11.84 -0.88 13.29
CA PRO A 260 10.71 -0.32 12.57
C PRO A 260 9.52 -0.02 13.50
N GLU A 261 8.74 1.01 13.19
CA GLU A 261 7.41 1.21 13.80
C GLU A 261 6.54 -0.02 13.52
N ILE A 262 5.74 -0.46 14.51
CA ILE A 262 4.85 -1.61 14.38
C ILE A 262 3.39 -1.15 14.48
N ILE A 263 2.56 -1.52 13.50
CA ILE A 263 1.11 -1.31 13.51
C ILE A 263 0.43 -2.64 13.21
N GLN A 264 -0.43 -3.10 14.13
CA GLN A 264 -1.15 -4.38 13.99
C GLN A 264 -0.23 -5.57 13.68
N GLY A 265 0.94 -5.62 14.33
CA GLY A 265 1.95 -6.66 14.12
C GLY A 265 2.71 -6.56 12.79
N LYS A 266 2.51 -5.49 12.00
CA LYS A 266 3.20 -5.25 10.72
C LYS A 266 4.27 -4.19 10.89
N TYR A 267 5.42 -4.39 10.25
CA TYR A 267 6.53 -3.44 10.28
C TYR A 267 6.29 -2.37 9.24
N ILE A 268 6.32 -1.10 9.67
CA ILE A 268 6.09 0.05 8.80
C ILE A 268 7.39 0.41 8.10
N VAL A 269 7.36 0.35 6.77
CA VAL A 269 8.53 0.51 5.89
C VAL A 269 8.54 1.81 5.11
N GLY A 270 7.39 2.47 4.98
CA GLY A 270 7.28 3.68 4.18
C GLY A 270 6.01 4.46 4.45
N ASP A 271 5.91 5.64 3.86
CA ASP A 271 4.74 6.51 3.94
C ASP A 271 4.33 6.98 2.54
N ILE A 272 3.02 7.08 2.33
CA ILE A 272 2.42 7.83 1.21
C ILE A 272 2.01 9.19 1.76
N PHE A 273 2.50 10.26 1.15
CA PHE A 273 2.30 11.62 1.62
C PHE A 273 1.96 12.59 0.48
N ILE A 274 1.25 13.66 0.80
CA ILE A 274 0.89 14.74 -0.11
C ILE A 274 2.11 15.59 -0.41
N THR A 275 2.36 15.86 -1.69
CA THR A 275 3.41 16.77 -2.16
C THR A 275 2.85 18.13 -2.58
N SER A 276 1.55 18.22 -2.89
CA SER A 276 0.88 19.48 -3.21
C SER A 276 0.79 20.41 -1.99
N ASN A 277 0.82 21.71 -2.27
CA ASN A 277 0.59 22.75 -1.27
C ASN A 277 -0.88 23.20 -1.27
N SER A 278 -1.44 23.43 -0.08
CA SER A 278 -2.77 24.01 0.07
C SER A 278 -2.81 25.10 1.14
N TYR A 279 -3.83 25.96 1.07
CA TYR A 279 -4.14 26.96 2.08
C TYR A 279 -5.64 27.10 2.27
N TYR A 280 -6.04 27.51 3.47
CA TYR A 280 -7.41 27.91 3.75
C TYR A 280 -7.56 29.41 3.50
N ASP A 281 -8.49 29.80 2.62
CA ASP A 281 -8.88 31.19 2.42
C ASP A 281 -10.03 31.54 3.39
N PRO A 282 -9.83 32.46 4.35
CA PRO A 282 -10.87 32.84 5.31
C PRO A 282 -12.04 33.62 4.70
N THR A 283 -11.79 34.34 3.60
CA THR A 283 -12.80 35.15 2.90
C THR A 283 -13.75 34.25 2.14
N GLU A 284 -13.20 33.35 1.33
CA GLU A 284 -13.98 32.36 0.58
C GLU A 284 -14.43 31.17 1.42
N ARG A 285 -13.85 30.99 2.60
CA ARG A 285 -14.11 29.89 3.54
C ARG A 285 -13.90 28.52 2.90
N ALA A 286 -12.91 28.45 2.00
CA ALA A 286 -12.60 27.29 1.20
C ALA A 286 -11.10 27.00 1.24
N VAL A 287 -10.73 25.76 0.98
CA VAL A 287 -9.33 25.35 0.84
C VAL A 287 -8.98 25.37 -0.63
N PHE A 288 -7.85 26.00 -0.96
CA PHE A 288 -7.35 26.13 -2.31
C PHE A 288 -6.07 25.36 -2.50
N LEU A 289 -5.91 24.79 -3.69
CA LEU A 289 -4.67 24.21 -4.17
C LEU A 289 -3.80 25.29 -4.80
N GLY A 290 -2.52 25.36 -4.45
CA GLY A 290 -1.54 26.18 -5.16
C GLY A 290 -0.78 27.17 -4.28
N ASN A 291 -0.20 28.18 -4.94
CA ASN A 291 0.81 29.06 -4.36
C ASN A 291 0.20 30.38 -3.87
N SER A 292 0.02 30.46 -2.56
CA SER A 292 -0.15 31.69 -1.80
C SER A 292 1.03 31.80 -0.82
N GLN A 293 1.30 32.99 -0.28
CA GLN A 293 2.35 33.19 0.74
C GLN A 293 2.12 32.32 2.00
N ILE A 294 0.87 31.92 2.24
CA ILE A 294 0.46 31.10 3.38
C ILE A 294 0.31 29.61 3.04
N SER A 295 0.58 29.21 1.80
CA SER A 295 0.47 27.82 1.37
C SER A 295 1.55 26.96 2.02
N GLN A 296 1.16 25.77 2.49
CA GLN A 296 2.08 24.77 3.00
C GLN A 296 1.75 23.40 2.43
N GLN A 297 2.72 22.50 2.45
CA GLN A 297 2.56 21.13 1.99
C GLN A 297 1.50 20.39 2.80
N GLY A 298 0.64 19.64 2.11
CA GLY A 298 -0.42 18.85 2.71
C GLY A 298 -1.80 19.48 2.58
N PHE A 299 -2.80 18.76 3.06
CA PHE A 299 -4.21 19.16 3.00
C PHE A 299 -4.66 19.78 4.33
N VAL A 300 -5.15 21.02 4.26
CA VAL A 300 -5.87 21.65 5.37
C VAL A 300 -7.33 21.25 5.27
N ILE A 301 -7.90 20.72 6.35
CA ILE A 301 -9.36 20.56 6.42
C ILE A 301 -9.97 21.96 6.62
N PRO A 302 -10.96 22.38 5.80
CA PRO A 302 -11.58 23.69 5.97
C PRO A 302 -12.02 23.91 7.43
N TYR A 303 -11.69 25.05 8.03
CA TYR A 303 -11.91 25.26 9.48
C TYR A 303 -13.39 25.30 9.88
N ASN A 304 -14.27 25.53 8.91
CA ASN A 304 -15.73 25.49 9.03
C ASN A 304 -16.34 24.12 8.68
N PHE A 305 -15.53 23.11 8.37
CA PHE A 305 -16.02 21.76 8.05
C PHE A 305 -16.24 20.92 9.31
N SER A 306 -17.34 20.16 9.31
CA SER A 306 -17.62 19.06 10.23
C SER A 306 -18.39 17.99 9.46
N GLY A 307 -18.21 16.72 9.83
CA GLY A 307 -18.78 15.58 9.13
C GLY A 307 -17.70 14.62 8.66
N THR A 308 -18.04 13.76 7.70
CA THR A 308 -17.15 12.69 7.24
C THR A 308 -16.41 13.09 5.97
N LEU A 309 -15.08 12.99 6.00
CA LEU A 309 -14.23 13.01 4.81
C LEU A 309 -14.09 11.58 4.28
N ASN A 310 -14.11 11.41 2.96
CA ASN A 310 -13.93 10.11 2.32
C ASN A 310 -12.77 10.15 1.31
N PRO A 311 -11.52 10.39 1.75
CA PRO A 311 -10.42 10.57 0.83
C PRO A 311 -10.22 9.29 -0.01
N LYS A 312 -9.91 9.47 -1.29
CA LYS A 312 -9.72 8.37 -2.23
C LYS A 312 -8.37 8.48 -2.93
N VAL A 313 -7.54 7.46 -2.75
CA VAL A 313 -6.20 7.37 -3.33
C VAL A 313 -6.23 6.49 -4.57
N GLU A 314 -5.94 7.06 -5.73
CA GLU A 314 -5.55 6.29 -6.92
C GLU A 314 -4.09 5.87 -6.75
N MET A 315 -3.78 4.60 -6.96
CA MET A 315 -2.41 4.09 -6.95
C MET A 315 -2.23 2.81 -7.77
N SER A 316 -1.01 2.53 -8.16
CA SER A 316 -0.57 1.21 -8.61
C SER A 316 0.37 0.60 -7.57
N ILE A 317 0.21 -0.71 -7.33
CA ILE A 317 1.09 -1.51 -6.47
C ILE A 317 1.70 -2.60 -7.35
N ASN A 318 3.00 -2.47 -7.62
CA ASN A 318 3.73 -3.29 -8.57
C ASN A 318 2.95 -3.42 -9.90
N ASN A 319 3.03 -4.59 -10.54
CA ASN A 319 2.23 -4.92 -11.71
C ASN A 319 0.94 -5.67 -11.39
N ASP A 320 0.77 -6.11 -10.14
CA ASP A 320 -0.36 -6.89 -9.65
C ASP A 320 -1.64 -6.04 -9.54
N TYR A 321 -1.52 -4.78 -9.12
CA TYR A 321 -2.64 -3.86 -8.96
C TYR A 321 -2.36 -2.57 -9.72
N ARG A 322 -3.03 -2.38 -10.87
CA ARG A 322 -2.82 -1.21 -11.73
C ARG A 322 -3.95 -0.20 -11.57
N LYS A 323 -3.63 1.04 -11.18
CA LYS A 323 -4.58 2.16 -11.03
C LYS A 323 -5.81 1.81 -10.18
N ILE A 324 -5.59 1.10 -9.07
CA ILE A 324 -6.67 0.83 -8.11
C ILE A 324 -7.01 2.11 -7.34
N ASN A 325 -8.23 2.17 -6.81
CA ASN A 325 -8.64 3.23 -5.90
C ASN A 325 -8.80 2.64 -4.49
N VAL A 326 -8.17 3.26 -3.50
CA VAL A 326 -8.32 2.91 -2.08
C VAL A 326 -8.93 4.09 -1.34
N ALA A 327 -10.19 3.93 -0.94
CA ALA A 327 -10.93 4.90 -0.15
C ALA A 327 -10.88 4.54 1.34
N PHE A 328 -10.92 5.57 2.19
CA PHE A 328 -11.11 5.42 3.63
C PHE A 328 -11.99 6.57 4.13
N SER A 329 -12.57 6.41 5.32
CA SER A 329 -13.43 7.43 5.92
C SER A 329 -12.79 8.01 7.17
N GLN A 330 -12.96 9.31 7.37
CA GLN A 330 -12.50 10.02 8.56
C GLN A 330 -13.56 10.99 9.07
N GLU A 331 -13.91 10.86 10.34
CA GLU A 331 -14.86 11.75 10.99
C GLU A 331 -14.18 13.00 11.54
N ILE A 332 -14.73 14.17 11.20
CA ILE A 332 -14.36 15.48 11.74
C ILE A 332 -15.52 15.93 12.64
N PRO A 333 -15.43 15.72 13.97
CA PRO A 333 -16.59 15.79 14.85
C PRO A 333 -17.11 17.21 15.08
N LYS A 334 -16.27 18.24 14.89
CA LYS A 334 -16.65 19.64 15.12
C LYS A 334 -15.89 20.58 14.21
N LYS A 335 -16.53 21.72 13.91
CA LYS A 335 -15.91 22.86 13.23
C LYS A 335 -14.96 23.58 14.20
N LEU A 336 -13.86 24.13 13.68
CA LEU A 336 -13.03 25.08 14.44
C LEU A 336 -13.64 26.48 14.44
N ILE A 337 -14.32 26.86 13.36
CA ILE A 337 -14.99 28.14 13.19
C ILE A 337 -16.45 27.90 12.81
N ASP A 338 -17.37 28.27 13.71
CA ASP A 338 -18.81 28.23 13.45
C ASP A 338 -19.33 29.66 13.20
N TYR A 339 -19.32 30.05 11.92
CA TYR A 339 -19.80 31.36 11.49
C TYR A 339 -21.29 31.59 11.74
N GLN A 340 -22.11 30.52 11.82
CA GLN A 340 -23.55 30.66 12.06
C GLN A 340 -23.82 31.01 13.53
N LYS A 341 -23.07 30.37 14.44
CA LYS A 341 -23.17 30.63 15.88
C LYS A 341 -22.30 31.78 16.37
N LYS A 342 -21.56 32.45 15.47
CA LYS A 342 -20.53 33.46 15.80
C LYS A 342 -19.51 32.99 16.85
N ASN A 343 -19.32 31.68 16.97
CA ASN A 343 -18.47 31.05 17.98
C ASN A 343 -17.23 30.44 17.32
N GLY A 344 -16.05 30.75 17.87
CA GLY A 344 -14.76 30.24 17.38
C GLY A 344 -13.79 30.00 18.52
N ILE A 345 -12.87 29.05 18.34
CA ILE A 345 -11.78 28.81 19.31
C ILE A 345 -10.50 29.43 18.76
N TYR A 346 -10.09 30.57 19.32
CA TYR A 346 -8.80 31.20 19.01
C TYR A 346 -7.73 30.66 19.97
N LYS A 347 -6.64 30.12 19.43
CA LYS A 347 -5.43 29.79 20.22
C LYS A 347 -4.30 30.73 19.80
N LEU A 348 -3.93 31.64 20.70
CA LEU A 348 -2.79 32.52 20.52
C LEU A 348 -1.49 31.77 20.89
N LYS A 349 -0.46 31.85 20.06
CA LYS A 349 0.89 31.35 20.36
C LYS A 349 1.76 32.55 20.73
N ILE A 350 2.23 32.59 21.98
CA ILE A 350 3.14 33.62 22.48
C ILE A 350 4.56 33.25 22.03
N THR A 351 5.24 34.12 21.28
CA THR A 351 6.54 33.84 20.65
C THR A 351 7.75 34.37 21.43
N ASN A 352 7.58 35.37 22.29
CA ASN A 352 8.65 35.93 23.13
C ASN A 352 8.20 35.98 24.59
N TYR A 353 8.68 35.05 25.44
CA TYR A 353 8.49 35.14 26.89
C TYR A 353 9.68 34.54 27.65
N PRO A 354 10.31 35.24 28.61
CA PRO A 354 11.51 34.76 29.30
C PRO A 354 11.28 33.60 30.29
N THR A 355 10.04 33.41 30.78
CA THR A 355 9.72 32.36 31.78
C THR A 355 8.28 31.88 31.68
N PRO A 356 8.01 30.57 31.56
CA PRO A 356 6.66 30.03 31.40
C PRO A 356 5.95 29.92 32.77
N PHE A 357 5.04 30.85 33.08
CA PHE A 357 4.26 30.82 34.33
C PHE A 357 2.76 30.48 34.16
N ILE A 358 2.21 30.50 32.95
CA ILE A 358 0.77 30.24 32.75
C ILE A 358 0.51 28.74 32.79
N LYS A 359 0.22 28.20 33.99
CA LYS A 359 -0.19 26.80 34.14
C LYS A 359 -1.69 26.57 33.93
N THR A 360 -2.57 27.58 34.04
CA THR A 360 -4.02 27.28 34.08
C THR A 360 -5.02 28.32 33.56
N ASP A 361 -4.65 29.56 33.21
CA ASP A 361 -5.67 30.56 32.84
C ASP A 361 -5.92 30.59 31.32
N ARG A 362 -7.08 30.08 30.89
CA ARG A 362 -7.59 30.30 29.53
C ARG A 362 -8.14 31.72 29.45
N ILE A 363 -7.42 32.63 28.79
CA ILE A 363 -7.92 33.98 28.49
C ILE A 363 -8.93 33.89 27.34
N ARG A 364 -10.18 34.29 27.58
CA ARG A 364 -11.22 34.41 26.55
C ARG A 364 -11.22 35.85 26.03
N ILE A 365 -11.13 36.01 24.71
CA ILE A 365 -11.20 37.31 24.04
C ILE A 365 -12.50 37.33 23.25
N SER A 366 -13.31 38.36 23.46
CA SER A 366 -14.55 38.55 22.70
C SER A 366 -14.22 38.86 21.23
N ASN A 367 -15.14 38.60 20.32
CA ASN A 367 -14.88 38.83 18.89
C ASN A 367 -14.70 40.33 18.54
N GLN A 368 -15.34 41.22 19.29
CA GLN A 368 -15.19 42.69 19.12
C GLN A 368 -13.79 43.17 19.51
N ASP A 369 -13.19 42.56 20.54
CA ASP A 369 -11.86 42.94 21.05
C ASP A 369 -10.72 42.29 20.28
N PHE A 370 -11.01 41.29 19.44
CA PHE A 370 -10.01 40.52 18.73
C PHE A 370 -9.09 41.40 17.86
N LYS A 371 -9.67 42.38 17.14
CA LYS A 371 -8.88 43.30 16.30
C LYS A 371 -7.88 44.10 17.13
N TYR A 372 -8.32 44.62 18.28
CA TYR A 372 -7.45 45.35 19.20
C TYR A 372 -6.35 44.43 19.76
N VAL A 373 -6.70 43.21 20.18
CA VAL A 373 -5.72 42.25 20.72
C VAL A 373 -4.70 41.81 19.67
N ALA A 374 -5.11 41.63 18.42
CA ALA A 374 -4.23 41.16 17.35
C ALA A 374 -3.23 42.22 16.86
N THR A 375 -3.54 43.51 17.00
CA THR A 375 -2.71 44.59 16.44
C THR A 375 -1.84 45.31 17.47
N ASN A 376 -2.04 45.07 18.76
CA ASN A 376 -1.33 45.78 19.82
C ASN A 376 -0.37 44.84 20.57
N PHE A 377 0.78 45.36 21.00
CA PHE A 377 1.67 44.66 21.91
C PHE A 377 1.08 44.69 23.32
N LEU A 378 0.32 43.66 23.67
CA LEU A 378 -0.32 43.54 24.97
C LEU A 378 0.47 42.63 25.90
N THR A 379 0.58 43.05 27.16
CA THR A 379 1.06 42.21 28.26
C THR A 379 0.01 41.16 28.64
N ILE A 380 0.43 40.10 29.33
CA ILE A 380 -0.50 39.08 29.85
C ILE A 380 -1.54 39.71 30.78
N GLN A 381 -1.16 40.68 31.60
CA GLN A 381 -2.08 41.36 32.51
C GLN A 381 -3.14 42.13 31.74
N GLN A 382 -2.75 42.87 30.69
CA GLN A 382 -3.71 43.57 29.82
C GLN A 382 -4.67 42.61 29.11
N LEU A 383 -4.21 41.41 28.72
CA LEU A 383 -5.07 40.38 28.15
C LEU A 383 -6.04 39.79 29.19
N LYS A 384 -5.60 39.63 30.44
CA LYS A 384 -6.47 39.20 31.55
C LYS A 384 -7.52 40.26 31.86
N ASP A 385 -7.12 41.51 31.97
CA ASP A 385 -8.01 42.63 32.31
C ASP A 385 -9.12 42.79 31.25
N LEU A 386 -8.79 42.68 29.95
CA LEU A 386 -9.77 42.66 28.86
C LEU A 386 -10.79 41.53 28.97
N SER A 387 -10.40 40.38 29.52
CA SER A 387 -11.31 39.26 29.76
C SER A 387 -12.24 39.48 30.96
N PHE A 388 -11.90 40.36 31.89
CA PHE A 388 -12.73 40.67 33.06
C PHE A 388 -13.65 41.88 32.86
N THR A 389 -13.27 42.87 32.03
CA THR A 389 -14.11 44.06 31.79
C THR A 389 -15.35 43.78 30.93
N ASN A 390 -15.32 42.77 30.06
CA ASN A 390 -16.41 42.45 29.13
C ASN A 390 -17.19 41.16 29.47
N PHE A 391 -16.84 40.47 30.56
CA PHE A 391 -17.54 39.28 31.07
C PHE A 391 -18.08 39.52 32.49
N LYS A 392 -18.70 40.68 32.75
CA LYS A 392 -19.76 40.70 33.75
C LYS A 392 -20.90 39.87 33.15
N GLU A 393 -21.00 38.63 33.60
CA GLU A 393 -22.15 37.79 33.33
C GLU A 393 -23.41 38.56 33.76
N ASP A 394 -24.39 38.65 32.85
CA ASP A 394 -25.79 38.88 33.18
C ASP A 394 -26.27 37.68 34.01
N ASP A 395 -25.84 37.61 35.27
CA ASP A 395 -26.28 36.65 36.29
C ASP A 395 -27.34 37.28 37.22
N ASP A 396 -27.97 38.38 36.80
CA ASP A 396 -29.09 39.05 37.50
C ASP A 396 -30.48 38.64 36.93
N GLU A 397 -30.61 37.48 36.29
CA GLU A 397 -31.91 36.97 35.79
C GLU A 397 -32.37 35.65 36.46
N LYS A 398 -31.98 35.43 37.73
CA LYS A 398 -32.60 34.43 38.61
C LYS A 398 -32.69 34.89 40.06
N GLU A 399 -33.36 35.99 40.29
CA GLU A 399 -34.11 36.25 41.53
C GLU A 399 -35.16 37.30 41.20
N LEU A 400 -36.44 36.98 41.42
CA LEU A 400 -37.67 37.73 41.10
C LEU A 400 -38.38 37.32 39.79
N GLU A 401 -39.03 36.17 39.84
CA GLU A 401 -40.49 36.11 39.63
C GLU A 401 -41.01 34.86 40.37
N GLU A 402 -41.72 35.13 41.46
CA GLU A 402 -42.81 34.28 41.99
C GLU A 402 -43.94 34.16 40.96
#